data_AF-A0A7X5ISU5-F1
#
_entry.id   AF-A0A7X5ISU5-F1
#
_cell.length_a   1.000
_cell.length_b   1.000
_cell.length_c   1.000
_cell.angle_alpha   90.00
_cell.angle_beta   90.00
_cell.angle_gamma   90.00
#
_symmetry.space_group_name_H-M   'P 1'
#
loop_
_entity.id
_entity.type
_entity.pdbx_description
1 polymer ?
#
loop_
_entity_poly.entity_id
_entity_poly.type
_entity_poly.pdbx_seq_one_letter_code
_entity_poly.pdbx_strand_id
1 'polypeptide(L)'
;MNAVGIDISKGKSMVSVIRPLGEVVAKPFPVCHTGSELKELADYLKSLDGETRVIMEHTGRYYEPVAQYLHDAGLYVSAVNPKLIKDYGNNSLRKVKTD
;
A
#
# COMPACT_ATOMS: atom_id res chain seq x y z
N MET A 1 -1.26 -2.15 -17.01
CA MET A 1 -0.64 -1.97 -15.68
C MET A 1 -1.73 -1.53 -14.72
N ASN A 2 -1.90 -2.21 -13.60
CA ASN A 2 -2.84 -1.85 -12.54
C ASN A 2 -2.04 -1.27 -11.38
N ALA A 3 -2.43 -0.08 -10.91
CA ALA A 3 -1.90 0.52 -9.70
C ALA A 3 -2.91 0.33 -8.57
N VAL A 4 -2.47 -0.29 -7.48
CA VAL A 4 -3.30 -0.59 -6.32
C VAL A 4 -2.85 0.30 -5.17
N GLY A 5 -3.74 1.15 -4.68
CA GLY A 5 -3.50 1.96 -3.48
C GLY A 5 -4.13 1.28 -2.26
N ILE A 6 -3.33 1.01 -1.23
CA ILE A 6 -3.79 0.45 0.04
C ILE A 6 -3.51 1.46 1.16
N ASP A 7 -4.54 2.05 1.74
CA ASP A 7 -4.45 2.85 2.96
C ASP A 7 -4.58 1.92 4.18
N ILE A 8 -3.55 1.91 5.03
CA ILE A 8 -3.40 0.91 6.10
C ILE A 8 -3.68 1.51 7.45
N SER A 9 -4.75 1.01 8.06
CA SER A 9 -5.15 1.30 9.42
C SER A 9 -4.99 0.08 10.33
N LYS A 10 -5.22 0.23 11.64
CA LYS A 10 -5.22 -0.89 12.57
C LYS A 10 -6.38 -1.84 12.27
N GLY A 11 -6.08 -3.06 11.82
CA GLY A 11 -7.04 -4.16 11.66
C GLY A 11 -7.81 -4.19 10.34
N LYS A 12 -7.84 -3.08 9.58
CA LYS A 12 -8.41 -3.03 8.23
C LYS A 12 -7.67 -2.02 7.37
N SER A 13 -7.73 -2.23 6.06
CA SER A 13 -7.20 -1.36 5.03
C SER A 13 -8.25 -0.99 4.01
N MET A 14 -8.12 0.18 3.40
CA MET A 14 -8.93 0.56 2.23
C MET A 14 -8.11 0.31 0.97
N VAL A 15 -8.65 -0.46 0.04
CA VAL A 15 -8.00 -0.82 -1.21
C VAL A 15 -8.70 -0.11 -2.36
N SER A 16 -7.92 0.45 -3.28
CA SER A 16 -8.39 1.03 -4.54
C SER A 16 -7.54 0.54 -5.70
N VAL A 17 -8.15 0.36 -6.87
CA VAL A 17 -7.44 -0.10 -8.07
C VAL A 17 -7.72 0.83 -9.24
N ILE A 18 -6.65 1.40 -9.78
CA ILE A 18 -6.70 2.32 -10.91
C ILE A 18 -5.79 1.83 -12.03
N ARG A 19 -6.18 2.08 -13.27
CA ARG A 19 -5.37 1.87 -14.47
C ARG A 19 -4.86 3.23 -14.99
N PRO A 20 -3.84 3.22 -15.87
CA PRO A 20 -3.44 4.41 -16.63
C PRO A 20 -4.66 5.13 -17.22
N LEU A 21 -4.55 6.44 -17.37
CA LEU A 21 -5.64 7.31 -17.83
C LEU A 21 -6.82 7.44 -16.85
N GLY A 22 -6.68 6.96 -15.60
CA GLY A 22 -7.64 7.20 -14.52
C GLY A 22 -8.85 6.26 -14.53
N GLU A 23 -8.80 5.16 -15.29
CA GLU A 23 -9.84 4.14 -15.27
C GLU A 23 -9.87 3.45 -13.89
N VAL A 24 -11.00 3.56 -13.19
CA VAL A 24 -11.21 2.92 -11.89
C VAL A 24 -11.67 1.48 -12.14
N VAL A 25 -10.79 0.53 -11.85
CA VAL A 25 -11.08 -0.92 -11.96
C VAL A 25 -11.94 -1.37 -10.80
N ALA A 26 -11.68 -0.83 -9.60
CA ALA A 26 -12.43 -1.12 -8.39
C ALA A 26 -12.67 0.16 -7.60
N LYS A 27 -13.92 0.39 -7.20
CA LYS A 27 -14.23 1.42 -6.20
C LYS A 27 -13.55 1.06 -4.87
N PRO A 28 -13.17 2.04 -4.04
CA PRO A 28 -12.54 1.76 -2.76
C PRO A 28 -13.34 0.77 -1.91
N PHE A 29 -12.71 -0.31 -1.46
CA PHE A 29 -13.33 -1.34 -0.62
C PHE A 29 -12.46 -1.66 0.60
N PRO A 30 -13.07 -1.99 1.76
CA PRO A 30 -12.32 -2.38 2.94
C PRO A 30 -11.84 -3.84 2.83
N VAL A 31 -10.67 -4.11 3.41
CA VAL A 31 -10.10 -5.45 3.60
C VAL A 31 -9.60 -5.55 5.03
N CYS A 32 -10.12 -6.49 5.81
CA CYS A 32 -9.62 -6.78 7.15
C CYS A 32 -8.26 -7.49 7.08
N HIS A 33 -7.45 -7.32 8.12
CA HIS A 33 -6.14 -7.97 8.22
C HIS A 33 -6.26 -9.44 8.69
N THR A 34 -7.24 -10.16 8.14
CA THR A 34 -7.46 -11.59 8.39
C THR A 34 -6.85 -12.39 7.24
N GLY A 35 -6.39 -13.61 7.52
CA GLY A 35 -5.75 -14.46 6.49
C GLY A 35 -6.68 -14.76 5.31
N SER A 36 -7.99 -14.88 5.55
CA SER A 36 -8.99 -15.11 4.50
C SER A 36 -9.18 -13.90 3.59
N GLU A 37 -9.36 -12.70 4.15
CA GLU A 37 -9.58 -11.50 3.34
C GLU A 37 -8.30 -11.05 2.61
N LEU A 38 -7.12 -11.25 3.22
CA LEU A 38 -5.85 -11.02 2.53
C LEU A 38 -5.64 -12.01 1.38
N LYS A 39 -6.10 -13.26 1.52
CA LYS A 39 -6.10 -14.24 0.44
C LYS A 39 -7.02 -13.80 -0.69
N GLU A 40 -8.24 -13.42 -0.38
CA GLU A 40 -9.22 -12.92 -1.36
C GLU A 40 -8.70 -11.69 -2.09
N LEU A 41 -8.04 -10.76 -1.37
CA LEU A 41 -7.37 -9.63 -1.96
C LEU A 41 -6.27 -10.06 -2.93
N ALA A 42 -5.39 -10.99 -2.52
CA ALA A 42 -4.30 -11.46 -3.37
C ALA A 42 -4.81 -12.16 -4.64
N ASP A 43 -5.83 -13.02 -4.50
CA ASP A 43 -6.46 -13.72 -5.63
C ASP A 43 -7.15 -12.73 -6.58
N TYR A 44 -7.85 -11.73 -6.03
CA TYR A 44 -8.45 -10.63 -6.79
C TYR A 44 -7.39 -9.88 -7.60
N LEU A 45 -6.30 -9.43 -6.95
CA LEU A 45 -5.24 -8.66 -7.62
C LEU A 45 -4.50 -9.46 -8.70
N LYS A 46 -4.40 -10.79 -8.55
CA LYS A 46 -3.85 -11.70 -9.56
C LYS A 46 -4.78 -11.95 -10.74
N SER A 47 -6.09 -11.88 -10.51
CA SER A 47 -7.09 -12.04 -11.57
C SER A 47 -7.20 -10.82 -12.49
N LEU A 48 -6.62 -9.68 -12.09
CA LEU A 48 -6.58 -8.48 -12.92
C LEU A 48 -5.64 -8.69 -14.11
N ASP A 49 -6.11 -8.34 -15.31
CA ASP A 49 -5.27 -8.36 -16.50
C ASP A 49 -4.10 -7.36 -16.41
N GLY A 50 -2.90 -7.86 -16.71
CA GLY A 50 -1.66 -7.09 -16.79
C GLY A 50 -0.87 -7.00 -15.48
N GLU A 51 0.26 -6.30 -15.53
CA GLU A 51 1.14 -6.12 -14.36
C GLU A 51 0.42 -5.32 -13.26
N THR A 52 0.36 -5.87 -12.04
CA THR A 52 -0.21 -5.22 -10.86
C THR A 52 0.88 -4.75 -9.91
N ARG A 53 0.89 -3.46 -9.56
CA ARG A 53 1.79 -2.88 -8.56
C ARG A 53 1.00 -2.32 -7.40
N VAL A 54 1.37 -2.74 -6.19
CA VAL A 54 0.72 -2.35 -4.95
C VAL A 54 1.53 -1.29 -4.23
N ILE A 55 0.90 -0.17 -3.91
CA ILE A 55 1.43 0.92 -3.11
C ILE A 55 0.66 0.94 -1.78
N MET A 56 1.41 0.90 -0.67
CA MET A 56 0.86 0.78 0.67
C MET A 56 1.19 2.03 1.48
N GLU A 57 0.19 2.86 1.76
CA GLU A 57 0.34 4.04 2.61
C GLU A 57 0.07 3.67 4.07
N HIS A 58 1.01 4.00 4.95
CA HIS A 58 0.91 3.62 6.37
C HIS A 58 1.47 4.67 7.32
N THR A 59 0.86 4.83 8.49
CA THR A 59 1.32 5.76 9.55
C THR A 59 1.92 5.06 10.78
N GLY A 60 2.02 3.73 10.75
CA GLY A 60 2.56 2.86 11.82
C GLY A 60 3.04 1.51 11.27
N ARG A 61 3.23 0.51 12.13
CA ARG A 61 3.80 -0.82 11.75
C ARG A 61 2.80 -1.85 11.21
N TYR A 62 1.50 -1.52 11.17
CA TYR A 62 0.45 -2.45 10.75
C TYR A 62 0.54 -2.89 9.27
N TYR A 63 1.37 -2.24 8.47
CA TYR A 63 1.58 -2.59 7.06
C TYR A 63 2.47 -3.82 6.86
N GLU A 64 3.40 -4.09 7.78
CA GLU A 64 4.38 -5.17 7.67
C GLU A 64 3.73 -6.54 7.39
N PRO A 65 2.72 -7.01 8.17
CA PRO A 65 2.09 -8.31 7.91
C PRO A 65 1.33 -8.35 6.58
N VAL A 66 0.70 -7.24 6.18
CA VAL A 66 -0.03 -7.14 4.90
C VAL A 66 0.96 -7.17 3.73
N ALA A 67 2.09 -6.46 3.86
CA ALA A 67 3.11 -6.37 2.82
C ALA A 67 3.79 -7.73 2.62
N GLN A 68 4.15 -8.39 3.73
CA GLN A 68 4.72 -9.73 3.70
C GLN A 68 3.77 -10.72 3.02
N TYR A 69 2.49 -10.72 3.38
CA TYR A 69 1.50 -11.63 2.78
C TYR A 69 1.37 -11.44 1.27
N LEU A 70 1.24 -10.19 0.81
CA LEU A 70 1.09 -9.88 -0.61
C LEU A 70 2.39 -10.17 -1.39
N HIS A 71 3.55 -9.91 -0.78
CA HIS A 71 4.86 -10.26 -1.35
C HIS A 71 5.00 -11.79 -1.51
N ASP A 72 4.66 -12.56 -0.49
CA ASP A 72 4.72 -14.03 -0.51
C ASP A 72 3.71 -14.63 -1.49
N ALA A 73 2.61 -13.92 -1.75
CA ALA A 73 1.69 -14.26 -2.83
C ALA A 73 2.26 -13.96 -4.22
N GLY A 74 3.43 -13.33 -4.36
CA GLY A 74 4.08 -13.01 -5.63
C GLY A 74 3.64 -11.68 -6.24
N LEU A 75 3.05 -10.78 -5.46
CA LEU A 75 2.69 -9.43 -5.92
C LEU A 75 3.83 -8.44 -5.65
N TYR A 76 4.00 -7.48 -6.55
CA TYR A 76 4.92 -6.37 -6.31
C TYR A 76 4.29 -5.38 -5.31
N VAL A 77 4.94 -5.21 -4.16
CA VAL A 77 4.50 -4.31 -3.07
C VAL A 77 5.56 -3.27 -2.76
N SER A 78 5.11 -2.02 -2.58
CA SER A 78 5.94 -0.91 -2.13
C SER A 78 5.24 -0.21 -0.96
N ALA A 79 5.87 -0.21 0.21
CA ALA A 79 5.38 0.52 1.37
C ALA A 79 5.92 1.95 1.40
N VAL A 80 5.04 2.89 1.71
CA VAL A 80 5.30 4.32 1.70
C VAL A 80 4.81 4.93 3.00
N ASN A 81 5.71 5.64 3.69
CA ASN A 81 5.36 6.41 4.88
C ASN A 81 5.13 7.89 4.49
N PRO A 82 3.88 8.40 4.49
CA PRO A 82 3.59 9.77 4.10
C PRO A 82 4.23 10.81 5.04
N LYS A 83 4.56 10.46 6.30
CA LYS A 83 5.33 11.36 7.18
C LYS A 83 6.76 11.55 6.68
N LEU A 84 7.41 10.49 6.19
CA LEU A 84 8.77 10.59 5.65
C LEU A 84 8.78 11.38 4.33
N ILE A 85 7.75 11.21 3.48
CA ILE A 85 7.62 11.99 2.23
C ILE A 85 7.41 13.48 2.52
N LYS A 86 6.53 13.80 3.48
CA LYS A 86 6.23 15.19 3.86
C LYS A 86 7.44 15.88 4.50
N ASP A 87 8.26 15.15 5.25
CA ASP A 87 9.53 15.66 5.78
C ASP A 87 10.57 15.85 4.68
N TYR A 88 10.60 14.97 3.68
CA TYR A 88 11.51 15.06 2.54
C TYR A 88 11.27 16.28 1.64
N GLY A 89 10.01 16.73 1.51
CA GLY A 89 9.67 17.98 0.84
C GLY A 89 10.07 19.24 1.61
N ASN A 90 10.43 19.11 2.89
CA ASN A 90 10.74 20.21 3.80
C ASN A 90 12.18 20.09 4.29
N ASN A 91 13.12 20.13 3.34
CA ASN A 91 14.55 20.08 3.63
C ASN A 91 15.01 21.33 4.41
N SER A 92 14.89 21.28 5.74
CA SER A 92 15.77 21.99 6.66
C SER A 92 16.46 20.97 7.55
N LEU A 93 17.32 20.17 6.92
CA LEU A 93 18.42 19.48 7.59
C LEU A 93 19.39 20.54 8.16
N ARG A 94 19.02 21.18 9.28
CA ARG A 94 19.99 21.83 10.15
C ARG A 94 19.46 21.97 11.58
N LYS A 95 20.06 21.20 12.48
CA LYS A 95 20.99 21.79 13.46
C LYS A 95 21.90 20.72 14.06
N VAL A 96 23.18 20.96 13.84
CA VAL A 96 24.34 20.36 14.50
C VAL A 96 24.14 20.47 16.01
N LYS A 97 24.34 19.37 16.73
CA LYS A 97 24.60 19.44 18.18
C LYS A 97 26.07 19.80 18.34
N THR A 98 26.33 20.96 18.93
CA THR A 98 27.60 21.24 19.61
C THR A 98 27.29 21.22 21.11
N ASP A 99 28.19 20.61 21.88
CA ASP A 99 28.17 20.42 23.33
C ASP A 99 27.64 21.62 24.14
#